data_AF-A0A8J6SL63-F1
#
_entry.id   AF-A0A8J6SL63-F1
#
_cell.length_a   1.000
_cell.length_b   1.000
_cell.length_c   1.000
_cell.angle_alpha   90.00
_cell.angle_beta   90.00
_cell.angle_gamma   90.00
#
_symmetry.space_group_name_H-M   'P 1'
#
loop_
_entity.id
_entity.type
_entity.pdbx_description
1 polymer ?
#
loop_
_entity_poly.entity_id
_entity_poly.type
_entity_poly.pdbx_seq_one_letter_code
_entity_poly.pdbx_strand_id
1 'polypeptide(L)' 'MTTFLERYKSGEYEQVWDELLARGSSIRNEPLLEDALAVARETMARTRTNIEILIEPQFGISICRLRNPEVG' A
#
# COMPACT_ATOMS: atom_id res chain seq x y z
N MET A 1 -17.87 12.59 1.35
CA MET A 1 -17.35 12.01 0.09
C MET A 1 -16.50 10.84 0.49
N THR A 2 -16.70 9.69 -0.14
CA THR A 2 -15.91 8.48 0.16
C THR A 2 -14.52 8.62 -0.46
N THR A 3 -13.47 8.40 0.33
CA THR A 3 -12.09 8.51 -0.13
C THR A 3 -11.63 7.23 -0.87
N PHE A 4 -10.56 7.31 -1.64
CA PHE A 4 -9.93 6.15 -2.26
C PHE A 4 -9.51 5.12 -1.22
N LEU A 5 -8.99 5.57 -0.06
CA LEU A 5 -8.64 4.66 1.02
C LEU A 5 -9.84 3.88 1.56
N GLU A 6 -10.97 4.54 1.78
CA GLU A 6 -12.18 3.89 2.30
C GLU A 6 -12.69 2.82 1.34
N ARG A 7 -12.70 3.11 0.03
CA ARG A 7 -13.06 2.14 -1.02
C ARG A 7 -12.03 1.03 -1.17
N TYR A 8 -10.75 1.36 -1.04
CA TYR A 8 -9.70 0.36 -1.05
C TYR A 8 -9.92 -0.62 0.11
N LYS A 9 -10.22 -0.13 1.31
CA LYS A 9 -10.50 -0.98 2.48
C LYS A 9 -11.81 -1.78 2.37
N SER A 10 -12.80 -1.30 1.62
CA SER A 10 -14.06 -2.03 1.37
C SER A 10 -13.90 -3.20 0.40
N GLY A 11 -12.76 -3.30 -0.29
CA GLY A 11 -12.47 -4.39 -1.23
C GLY A 11 -12.43 -3.98 -2.69
N GLU A 12 -12.65 -2.70 -3.01
CA GLU A 12 -12.61 -2.16 -4.38
C GLU A 12 -11.16 -1.92 -4.87
N TYR A 13 -10.26 -2.88 -4.65
CA TYR A 13 -8.83 -2.69 -4.87
C TYR A 13 -8.50 -2.34 -6.33
N GLU A 14 -9.01 -3.13 -7.28
CA GLU A 14 -8.72 -2.96 -8.71
C GLU A 14 -9.32 -1.66 -9.24
N GLN A 15 -10.56 -1.36 -8.88
CA GLN A 15 -11.25 -0.15 -9.32
C GLN A 15 -10.53 1.11 -8.79
N VAL A 16 -10.13 1.11 -7.52
CA VAL A 16 -9.37 2.21 -6.95
C VAL A 16 -8.04 2.35 -7.68
N TRP A 17 -7.29 1.27 -7.92
CA TRP A 17 -6.01 1.34 -8.63
C TRP A 17 -6.15 1.86 -10.07
N ASP A 18 -7.16 1.41 -10.81
CA ASP A 18 -7.45 1.90 -12.16
C ASP A 18 -7.76 3.39 -12.15
N GLU A 19 -8.53 3.86 -11.17
CA GLU A 19 -8.82 5.29 -11.01
C GLU A 19 -7.57 6.10 -10.66
N LEU A 20 -6.70 5.60 -9.78
CA LEU A 20 -5.44 6.27 -9.44
C LEU A 20 -4.51 6.35 -10.68
N LEU A 21 -4.44 5.28 -11.47
CA LEU A 21 -3.65 5.23 -12.71
C LEU A 21 -4.21 6.16 -13.78
N ALA A 22 -5.54 6.22 -13.94
CA ALA A 22 -6.21 7.10 -14.89
C ALA A 22 -5.96 8.59 -14.59
N ARG A 23 -5.75 8.97 -13.32
CA ARG A 23 -5.37 10.33 -12.92
C ARG A 23 -3.93 10.68 -13.33
N GLY A 24 -3.07 9.69 -13.56
CA GLY A 24 -1.71 9.88 -14.04
C GLY A 24 -0.88 10.79 -13.15
N SER A 25 -0.28 11.85 -13.70
CA SER A 25 0.53 12.80 -12.94
C SER A 25 -0.28 13.70 -11.99
N SER A 26 -1.58 13.92 -12.28
CA SER A 26 -2.42 14.83 -11.50
C SER A 26 -2.65 14.39 -10.05
N ILE A 27 -2.53 13.08 -9.79
CA ILE A 27 -2.64 12.48 -8.47
C ILE A 27 -1.58 12.96 -7.48
N ARG A 28 -0.46 13.50 -7.99
CA ARG A 28 0.64 14.02 -7.15
C ARG A 28 0.35 15.41 -6.60
N ASN A 29 -0.80 16.00 -6.93
CA ASN A 29 -1.20 17.32 -6.47
C ASN A 29 -2.32 17.21 -5.45
N GLU A 30 -2.38 18.19 -4.55
CA GLU A 30 -3.51 18.35 -3.64
C GLU A 30 -4.81 18.63 -4.43
N PRO A 31 -5.97 18.11 -3.96
CA PRO A 31 -6.18 17.37 -2.71
C PRO A 31 -6.04 15.83 -2.83
N LEU A 32 -5.62 15.32 -3.99
CA LEU A 32 -5.61 13.87 -4.26
C LEU A 32 -4.37 13.16 -3.69
N LEU A 33 -3.29 13.92 -3.51
CA LEU A 33 -2.00 13.39 -3.07
C LEU A 33 -2.10 12.64 -1.74
N GLU A 34 -2.73 13.24 -0.72
CA GLU A 34 -2.79 12.62 0.61
C GLU A 34 -3.53 11.29 0.60
N ASP A 35 -4.67 11.23 -0.09
CA ASP A 35 -5.51 10.03 -0.17
C ASP A 35 -4.85 8.92 -1.01
N ALA A 36 -4.20 9.29 -2.12
CA ALA A 36 -3.40 8.36 -2.93
C ALA A 36 -2.21 7.78 -2.15
N LEU A 37 -1.52 8.62 -1.36
CA LEU A 37 -0.46 8.15 -0.47
C LEU A 37 -0.99 7.23 0.64
N ALA A 38 -2.20 7.47 1.12
CA ALA A 38 -2.84 6.60 2.11
C ALA A 38 -3.11 5.20 1.51
N VAL A 39 -3.63 5.12 0.28
CA VAL A 39 -3.79 3.85 -0.45
C VAL A 39 -2.45 3.15 -0.67
N ALA A 40 -1.39 3.89 -1.04
CA ALA A 40 -0.06 3.32 -1.22
C ALA A 40 0.50 2.73 0.09
N ARG A 41 0.35 3.45 1.21
CA ARG A 41 0.76 2.97 2.54
C ARG A 41 0.01 1.71 2.96
N GLU A 42 -1.30 1.69 2.77
CA GLU A 42 -2.14 0.51 3.05
C GLU A 42 -1.71 -0.67 2.17
N THR A 43 -1.45 -0.43 0.88
CA THR A 43 -0.96 -1.47 -0.04
C THR A 43 0.35 -2.07 0.47
N MET A 44 1.34 -1.25 0.85
CA MET A 44 2.61 -1.74 1.38
C MET A 44 2.46 -2.49 2.70
N ALA A 45 1.56 -2.05 3.58
CA ALA A 45 1.25 -2.75 4.82
C ALA A 45 0.68 -4.16 4.53
N ARG A 46 -0.23 -4.28 3.57
CA ARG A 46 -0.80 -5.57 3.14
C ARG A 46 0.22 -6.45 2.45
N THR A 47 1.04 -5.88 1.56
CA THR A 47 2.14 -6.61 0.92
C THR A 47 3.08 -7.19 1.97
N ARG A 48 3.41 -6.42 3.00
CA ARG A 48 4.18 -6.90 4.14
C ARG A 48 3.53 -8.10 4.81
N THR A 49 2.26 -7.99 5.23
CA THR A 49 1.54 -9.10 5.86
C THR A 49 1.47 -10.33 4.96
N ASN A 50 1.18 -10.13 3.68
CA ASN A 50 1.11 -11.22 2.70
C ASN A 50 2.46 -11.93 2.55
N ILE A 51 3.55 -11.17 2.45
CA ILE A 51 4.89 -11.75 2.35
C ILE A 51 5.24 -12.48 3.64
N GLU A 52 4.99 -11.90 4.82
CA GLU A 52 5.21 -12.55 6.13
C GLU A 52 4.48 -13.91 6.18
N ILE A 53 3.20 -13.97 5.79
CA ILE A 53 2.44 -15.23 5.72
C ILE A 53 3.09 -16.25 4.76
N LEU A 54 3.61 -15.80 3.62
CA LEU A 54 4.22 -16.68 2.62
C LEU A 54 5.60 -17.20 3.07
N ILE A 55 6.42 -16.37 3.72
CA ILE A 55 7.82 -16.70 4.02
C ILE A 55 8.03 -17.23 5.44
N GLU A 56 7.23 -16.82 6.44
CA GLU A 56 7.44 -17.24 7.82
C GLU A 56 7.29 -18.75 8.02
N PRO A 57 6.27 -19.44 7.46
CA PRO A 57 6.17 -20.88 7.57
C PRO A 57 7.29 -21.63 6.85
N GLN A 58 7.80 -21.03 5.76
CA GLN A 58 8.76 -21.68 4.86
C GLN A 58 10.22 -21.51 5.33
N PHE A 59 10.56 -20.38 5.95
CA PHE A 59 11.94 -20.01 6.26
C PHE A 59 12.18 -19.56 7.71
N GLY A 60 11.14 -19.32 8.52
CA GLY A 60 11.30 -18.82 9.90
C GLY A 60 11.92 -17.42 10.00
N ILE A 61 11.86 -16.63 8.92
CA ILE A 61 12.42 -15.27 8.83
C ILE A 61 11.27 -14.26 8.79
N SER A 62 11.25 -13.33 9.75
CA SER A 62 10.35 -12.17 9.71
C SER A 62 10.96 -11.03 8.89
N ILE A 63 10.20 -10.40 7.99
CA ILE A 63 10.71 -9.29 7.15
C ILE A 63 11.15 -8.07 7.97
N CYS A 64 10.63 -7.90 9.19
CA CYS A 64 11.12 -6.88 10.12
C CYS A 64 12.59 -7.06 10.48
N ARG A 65 13.13 -8.27 10.38
CA ARG A 65 14.53 -8.58 10.66
C ARG A 65 15.47 -8.19 9.51
N LEU A 66 14.94 -7.95 8.30
CA LEU A 66 15.70 -7.53 7.12
C LEU A 66 15.90 -6.00 7.02
N ARG A 67 15.39 -5.23 7.99
CA ARG A 67 15.63 -3.78 8.05
C ARG A 67 17.08 -3.54 8.41
N ASN A 68 17.86 -3.14 7.41
CA ASN A 68 19.24 -2.72 7.52
C ASN A 68 19.35 -1.54 8.52
N PRO A 69 20.13 -1.64 9.61
CA PRO A 69 20.26 -0.57 10.60
C PRO A 69 21.11 0.62 10.13
N GLU A 70 21.67 0.60 8.91
CA GLU A 70 22.67 1.59 8.46
C GLU A 70 22.10 2.74 7.59
N VAL A 71 20.79 2.97 7.62
CA VAL A 71 20.19 4.19 7.07
C VAL A 71 19.48 4.95 8.19
N GLY A 72 20.27 5.72 8.94
CA GLY A 72 19.87 6.67 9.97
C GLY A 72 20.92 7.76 10.10
#